data_AF-A0A349B2Y2-F1
#
_entry.id   AF-A0A349B2Y2-F1
#
_cell.length_a   1.000
_cell.length_b   1.000
_cell.length_c   1.000
_cell.angle_alpha   90.00
_cell.angle_beta   90.00
_cell.angle_gamma   90.00
#
_symmetry.space_group_name_H-M   'P 1'
#
loop_
_entity.id
_entity.type
_entity.pdbx_description
1 polymer ?
#
loop_
_entity_poly.entity_id
_entity_poly.type
_entity_poly.pdbx_seq_one_letter_code
_entity_poly.pdbx_strand_id
1 'polypeptide(L)'
;DVAIESAGLILASSDPRGVVAIIRLASGTYRKSLQNLVWAAGYNVVAIPLAAGALHWAGVTLPPAVGAVLMSISTIVVALNAQLLRRLDLRSDR
;
A
#
# COMPACT_ATOMS: atom_id res chain seq x y z
N ASP A 1 13.07 -24.61 20.15
CA ASP A 1 12.58 -24.98 18.82
C ASP A 1 11.09 -24.82 18.59
N VAL A 2 10.20 -25.53 19.29
CA VAL A 2 8.75 -25.45 19.01
C VAL A 2 8.18 -24.02 19.09
N ALA A 3 8.67 -23.22 20.03
CA ALA A 3 8.28 -21.81 20.17
C ALA A 3 8.81 -20.91 19.04
N ILE A 4 9.91 -21.29 18.38
CA ILE A 4 10.51 -20.56 17.26
C ILE A 4 9.78 -20.91 15.96
N GLU A 5 9.47 -22.19 15.76
CA GLU A 5 8.80 -22.70 14.56
C GLU A 5 7.32 -22.27 14.47
N SER A 6 6.70 -22.00 15.62
CA SER A 6 5.32 -21.50 15.70
C SER A 6 5.23 -19.97 15.73
N ALA A 7 6.36 -19.26 15.84
CA ALA A 7 6.36 -17.81 15.96
C ALA A 7 6.21 -17.14 14.58
N GLY A 8 5.16 -16.34 14.41
CA GLY A 8 4.97 -15.55 13.18
C GLY A 8 6.03 -14.45 12.98
N LEU A 9 6.77 -14.09 14.03
CA LEU A 9 7.86 -13.11 14.03
C LEU A 9 8.92 -13.53 15.05
N ILE A 10 10.19 -13.56 14.63
CA ILE A 10 11.34 -13.90 15.49
C ILE A 10 12.23 -12.66 15.60
N LEU A 11 12.56 -12.26 16.83
CA LEU A 11 13.55 -11.22 17.07
C LEU A 11 14.95 -11.82 16.93
N ALA A 12 15.75 -11.27 16.02
CA ALA A 12 17.16 -11.66 15.87
C ALA A 12 18.03 -11.13 17.04
N SER A 13 17.53 -10.18 17.82
CA SER A 13 18.19 -9.60 18.99
C SER A 13 17.43 -9.92 20.27
N SER A 14 18.16 -10.11 21.37
CA SER A 14 17.59 -10.30 22.70
C SER A 14 17.03 -9.01 23.31
N ASP A 15 17.12 -7.86 22.63
CA ASP A 15 16.54 -6.59 23.11
C ASP A 15 15.01 -6.54 22.89
N PRO A 16 14.19 -6.52 23.96
CA PRO A 16 12.73 -6.44 23.87
C PRO A 16 12.24 -5.15 23.20
N ARG A 17 13.07 -4.09 23.10
CA ARG A 17 12.74 -2.87 22.35
C ARG A 17 12.55 -3.14 20.84
N GLY A 18 13.07 -4.26 20.33
CA GLY A 18 12.81 -4.72 18.97
C GLY A 18 11.33 -4.94 18.66
N VAL A 19 10.52 -5.32 19.65
CA VAL A 19 9.05 -5.47 19.48
C VAL A 19 8.40 -4.12 19.17
N VAL A 20 8.79 -3.06 19.87
CA VAL A 20 8.24 -1.70 19.67
C VAL A 20 8.58 -1.18 18.28
N ALA A 21 9.80 -1.45 17.80
CA ALA A 21 10.22 -1.12 16.44
C ALA A 21 9.37 -1.85 15.39
N ILE A 22 9.11 -3.14 15.58
CA ILE A 22 8.26 -3.93 14.68
C ILE A 22 6.82 -3.39 14.65
N ILE A 23 6.24 -3.05 15.82
CA ILE A 23 4.88 -2.48 15.88
C ILE A 23 4.81 -1.14 15.15
N ARG A 24 5.82 -0.27 15.32
CA ARG A 24 5.91 1.02 14.60
C ARG A 24 6.02 0.81 13.09
N LEU A 25 6.84 -0.14 12.65
CA LEU A 25 6.96 -0.51 11.25
C LEU A 25 5.64 -1.04 10.69
N ALA A 26 5.00 -1.97 11.39
CA ALA A 26 3.73 -2.58 10.98
C ALA A 26 2.62 -1.53 10.83
N SER A 27 2.49 -0.59 11.78
CA SER A 27 1.53 0.51 11.69
C SER A 27 1.82 1.42 10.48
N GLY A 28 3.10 1.72 10.23
CA GLY A 28 3.53 2.48 9.07
C GLY A 28 3.19 1.79 7.74
N THR A 29 3.46 0.49 7.64
CA THR A 29 3.13 -0.35 6.48
C THR A 29 1.61 -0.41 6.27
N TYR A 30 0.85 -0.61 7.34
CA TYR A 30 -0.61 -0.69 7.27
C TYR A 30 -1.22 0.59 6.72
N ARG A 31 -0.75 1.76 7.19
CA ARG A 31 -1.20 3.06 6.67
C ARG A 31 -0.90 3.24 5.18
N LYS A 32 0.26 2.77 4.71
CA LYS A 32 0.60 2.80 3.27
C LYS A 32 -0.29 1.85 2.47
N SER A 33 -0.54 0.65 2.98
CA SER A 33 -1.46 -0.32 2.34
C SER A 33 -2.87 0.26 2.18
N LEU A 34 -3.38 0.94 3.21
CA LEU A 34 -4.68 1.62 3.17
C LEU A 34 -4.72 2.74 2.13
N GLN A 35 -3.67 3.55 2.03
CA GLN A 35 -3.56 4.58 0.98
C GLN A 35 -3.60 3.96 -0.41
N ASN A 36 -2.83 2.89 -0.65
CA ASN A 36 -2.80 2.21 -1.93
C ASN A 36 -4.18 1.62 -2.29
N LEU A 37 -4.86 1.02 -1.31
CA LEU A 37 -6.19 0.46 -1.47
C LEU A 37 -7.21 1.55 -1.82
N VAL A 38 -7.16 2.71 -1.14
CA VAL A 38 -8.04 3.85 -1.42
C VAL A 38 -7.81 4.37 -2.84
N TRP A 39 -6.55 4.49 -3.29
CA TRP A 39 -6.25 4.89 -4.67
C TRP A 39 -6.79 3.89 -5.70
N ALA A 40 -6.60 2.59 -5.46
CA ALA A 40 -7.09 1.53 -6.33
C ALA A 40 -8.63 1.50 -6.39
N ALA A 41 -9.29 1.59 -5.23
CA ALA A 41 -10.75 1.61 -5.14
C ALA A 41 -11.32 2.87 -5.78
N GLY A 42 -10.75 4.05 -5.49
CA GLY A 42 -11.17 5.32 -6.07
C GLY A 42 -11.10 5.33 -7.59
N TYR A 43 -10.05 4.75 -8.16
CA TYR A 43 -9.93 4.64 -9.61
C TYR A 43 -11.01 3.72 -10.22
N ASN A 44 -11.27 2.56 -9.61
CA ASN A 44 -12.33 1.65 -10.06
C ASN A 44 -13.73 2.28 -9.94
N VAL A 45 -13.99 3.02 -8.87
CA VAL A 45 -15.26 3.74 -8.66
C VAL A 45 -15.51 4.79 -9.75
N VAL A 46 -14.47 5.37 -10.35
CA VAL A 46 -14.60 6.31 -11.47
C VAL A 46 -14.62 5.57 -12.82
N ALA A 47 -13.74 4.59 -12.99
CA ALA A 47 -13.57 3.86 -14.24
C ALA A 47 -14.79 2.98 -14.58
N ILE A 48 -15.40 2.31 -13.61
CA ILE A 48 -16.55 1.41 -13.84
C ILE A 48 -17.78 2.18 -14.36
N PRO A 49 -18.23 3.28 -13.73
CA PRO A 49 -19.33 4.09 -14.26
C PRO A 49 -19.01 4.70 -15.63
N LEU A 50 -17.78 5.19 -15.83
CA LEU A 50 -17.38 5.71 -17.15
C LEU A 50 -17.44 4.62 -18.23
N ALA A 51 -16.93 3.42 -17.95
CA ALA A 51 -16.98 2.28 -18.87
C ALA A 51 -18.41 1.75 -19.07
N ALA A 52 -19.27 1.84 -18.04
CA ALA A 52 -20.69 1.50 -18.11
C ALA A 52 -21.53 2.53 -18.89
N GLY A 53 -20.92 3.57 -19.44
CA GLY A 53 -21.58 4.54 -20.31
C GLY A 53 -22.14 5.77 -19.59
N ALA A 54 -21.75 6.04 -18.35
CA ALA A 54 -22.17 7.25 -17.63
C ALA A 54 -21.78 8.56 -18.35
N LEU A 55 -20.77 8.52 -19.24
CA LEU A 55 -20.37 9.64 -20.10
C LEU A 55 -20.80 9.50 -21.57
N HIS A 56 -21.69 8.55 -21.90
CA HIS A 56 -22.16 8.36 -23.27
C HIS A 56 -22.85 9.63 -23.83
N TRP A 57 -23.47 10.43 -22.96
CA TRP A 57 -24.10 11.71 -23.30
C TRP A 57 -23.09 12.85 -23.61
N ALA A 58 -21.81 12.69 -23.25
CA ALA A 58 -20.74 13.67 -23.47
C ALA A 58 -19.80 13.31 -24.63
N GLY A 59 -20.04 12.19 -25.34
CA GLY A 59 -19.21 11.73 -26.46
C GLY A 59 -17.83 11.19 -26.06
N VAL A 60 -17.55 11.05 -24.76
CA VAL A 60 -16.28 10.55 -24.23
C VAL A 60 -16.43 9.08 -23.87
N THR A 61 -16.01 8.19 -24.75
CA THR A 61 -15.74 6.79 -24.43
C THR A 61 -14.35 6.73 -23.80
N LEU A 62 -14.25 6.44 -22.50
CA LEU A 62 -12.94 6.23 -21.90
C LEU A 62 -12.35 4.93 -22.48
N PRO A 63 -11.27 4.97 -23.27
CA PRO A 63 -10.68 3.75 -23.78
C PRO A 63 -10.13 2.95 -22.59
N PRO A 64 -10.34 1.63 -22.54
CA PRO A 64 -9.77 0.76 -21.50
C PRO A 64 -8.25 0.97 -21.29
N ALA A 65 -7.55 1.39 -22.35
CA ALA A 65 -6.14 1.76 -22.32
C ALA A 65 -5.80 2.89 -21.32
N VAL A 66 -6.67 3.89 -21.16
CA VAL A 66 -6.46 4.98 -20.19
C VAL A 66 -6.55 4.45 -18.76
N GLY A 67 -7.50 3.53 -18.51
CA GLY A 67 -7.61 2.83 -17.24
C GLY A 67 -6.37 1.99 -16.91
N ALA A 68 -5.86 1.25 -17.90
CA ALA A 68 -4.65 0.45 -17.76
C ALA A 68 -3.39 1.29 -17.50
N VAL A 69 -3.25 2.45 -18.15
CA VAL A 69 -2.13 3.37 -17.94
C VAL A 69 -2.19 3.99 -16.55
N LEU A 70 -3.35 4.45 -16.11
CA LEU A 70 -3.52 5.00 -14.76
C LEU A 70 -3.31 3.94 -13.67
N MET A 71 -3.73 2.70 -13.89
CA MET A 71 -3.47 1.58 -12.98
C MET A 71 -1.96 1.24 -12.90
N SER A 72 -1.25 1.32 -14.03
CA SER A 72 0.20 1.11 -14.10
C SER A 72 0.97 2.22 -13.40
N ILE A 73 0.58 3.48 -13.61
CA ILE A 73 1.16 4.65 -12.93
C ILE A 73 0.88 4.58 -11.42
N SER A 74 -0.32 4.14 -11.01
CA SER A 74 -0.67 3.98 -9.60
C SER A 74 0.26 3.00 -8.89
N THR A 75 0.64 1.88 -9.54
CA THR A 75 1.61 0.92 -8.99
C THR A 75 2.98 1.58 -8.71
N ILE A 76 3.44 2.44 -9.61
CA ILE A 76 4.71 3.17 -9.45
C ILE A 76 4.61 4.16 -8.29
N VAL A 77 3.54 4.95 -8.23
CA VAL A 77 3.31 5.92 -7.15
C VAL A 77 3.21 5.22 -5.79
N VAL A 78 2.50 4.10 -5.73
CA VAL A 78 2.39 3.24 -4.55
C VAL A 78 3.74 2.71 -4.12
N ALA A 79 4.54 2.19 -5.06
CA ALA A 79 5.88 1.67 -4.77
C ALA A 79 6.81 2.78 -4.24
N LEU A 80 6.78 3.97 -4.84
CA LEU A 80 7.51 5.15 -4.36
C LEU A 80 7.04 5.58 -2.96
N ASN A 81 5.72 5.60 -2.73
CA ASN A 81 5.14 5.93 -1.44
C ASN A 81 5.52 4.92 -0.35
N ALA A 82 5.59 3.62 -0.69
CA ALA A 82 6.06 2.56 0.19
C ALA A 82 7.57 2.66 0.46
N GLN A 83 8.39 3.06 -0.52
CA GLN A 83 9.82 3.30 -0.30
C GLN A 83 10.10 4.41 0.71
N LEU A 84 9.18 5.36 0.91
CA LEU A 84 9.29 6.38 1.95
C LEU A 84 9.36 5.77 3.37
N LEU A 85 8.87 4.53 3.54
CA LEU A 85 8.98 3.79 4.79
C LEU A 85 10.43 3.41 5.14
N ARG A 86 11.38 3.43 4.19
CA ARG A 86 12.83 3.29 4.47
C ARG A 86 13.39 4.44 5.31
N ARG A 87 12.70 5.59 5.36
CA ARG A 87 13.07 6.74 6.20
C ARG A 87 12.50 6.65 7.61
N LEU A 88 11.68 5.63 7.89
CA LEU A 88 11.07 5.46 9.20
C LEU A 88 12.18 5.03 10.16
N ASP A 89 12.51 5.92 11.11
CA ASP A 89 13.56 5.65 12.08
C ASP A 89 13.06 4.62 13.09
N LEU A 90 13.65 3.43 13.02
CA LEU A 90 13.38 2.32 13.92
C LEU A 90 14.41 2.26 15.05
N ARG A 91 15.37 3.19 15.12
CA ARG A 91 16.30 3.29 16.23
C ARG A 91 15.54 3.81 17.44
N SER A 92 15.44 2.96 18.45
CA SER A 92 15.26 3.44 19.81
C SER A 92 16.52 4.22 20.16
N ASP A 93 16.48 5.55 20.16
CA ASP A 93 17.57 6.36 20.72
C ASP A 93 17.74 5.99 22.20
N ARG A 94 19.00 5.69 22.57
CA ARG A 94 19.58 5.46 23.91
C ARG A 94 18.80 4.62 24.92
#